data_AF-A0A349N992-F1
#
_entry.id   AF-A0A349N992-F1
#
_cell.length_a   1.000
_cell.length_b   1.000
_cell.length_c   1.000
_cell.angle_alpha   90.00
_cell.angle_beta   90.00
_cell.angle_gamma   90.00
#
_symmetry.space_group_name_H-M   'P 1'
#
loop_
_entity.id
_entity.type
_entity.pdbx_description
1 polymer ?
#
loop_
_entity_poly.entity_id
_entity_poly.type
_entity_poly.pdbx_seq_one_letter_code
_entity_poly.pdbx_strand_id
1 'polypeptide(L)'
;PGNSCQEVDRTLHSPGKFPCDELERYAGVWMFDAETLGQTQLEDGFKFATGIRNNVAFQWDPLKKELYGVNNGRDNLLQNWPELYNEQESAELPSEEFHHIKEGSNFGWPYTYYDHEQNTRIISPEYGGDKLKRPEEGLYDDPVLTFPGHWAPVGLQFYNATQFPQKYQGGAFVSFHGSWNRAPLPQQGYNIAFVPFDGVLPEGGYEIFADGFKGSDVLHVPNQATYRPTGLTVGPNGSLYVSEDKVGRIWKIMYMGGKGVSTKAVAAKETQIVQEVIRTGNPIQIADPKGEAIYNQYCLACHQADGSGVPNMQPSLIGSERLSSSDDTFLIKLMLEGSEWIQDREYSNLMASFSFLTDEEIALTLNFARARFANASSNVQASDIAKMR
;
A
#
# COMPACT_ATOMS: atom_id res chain seq x y z
N PRO A 1 -7.28 -8.57 -7.51
CA PRO A 1 -8.46 -7.70 -7.34
C PRO A 1 -8.04 -6.24 -7.57
N GLY A 2 -8.97 -5.37 -7.95
CA GLY A 2 -8.80 -3.93 -7.97
C GLY A 2 -8.65 -3.36 -6.55
N ASN A 3 -8.70 -2.04 -6.44
CA ASN A 3 -8.42 -1.40 -5.18
C ASN A 3 -9.55 -1.62 -4.14
N SER A 4 -10.79 -1.32 -4.53
CA SER A 4 -12.00 -1.42 -3.69
C SER A 4 -13.22 -1.99 -4.44
N CYS A 5 -13.01 -2.69 -5.56
CA CYS A 5 -14.09 -3.19 -6.45
C CYS A 5 -15.06 -2.07 -6.89
N GLN A 6 -14.50 -0.99 -7.43
CA GLN A 6 -15.24 0.18 -7.90
C GLN A 6 -15.77 -0.05 -9.33
N GLU A 7 -16.81 0.69 -9.72
CA GLU A 7 -17.26 0.75 -11.12
C GLU A 7 -16.13 1.27 -12.03
N VAL A 8 -15.40 2.27 -11.54
CA VAL A 8 -14.17 2.80 -12.16
C VAL A 8 -13.09 2.89 -11.08
N ASP A 9 -12.01 2.13 -11.24
CA ASP A 9 -10.95 2.00 -10.23
C ASP A 9 -10.26 3.35 -9.93
N ARG A 10 -9.94 3.59 -8.65
CA ARG A 10 -9.15 4.74 -8.17
C ARG A 10 -9.66 6.12 -8.61
N THR A 11 -10.97 6.22 -8.86
CA THR A 11 -11.62 7.44 -9.36
C THR A 11 -12.39 8.13 -8.23
N LEU A 12 -12.36 9.47 -8.23
CA LEU A 12 -13.08 10.34 -7.30
C LEU A 12 -14.57 9.94 -7.23
N HIS A 13 -15.06 9.67 -6.02
CA HIS A 13 -16.46 9.31 -5.73
C HIS A 13 -17.03 8.11 -6.52
N SER A 14 -16.17 7.27 -7.11
CA SER A 14 -16.60 6.12 -7.89
C SER A 14 -17.27 5.08 -6.99
N PRO A 15 -18.56 4.73 -7.22
CA PRO A 15 -19.28 3.79 -6.38
C PRO A 15 -18.70 2.37 -6.49
N GLY A 16 -18.93 1.57 -5.46
CA GLY A 16 -18.59 0.16 -5.44
C GLY A 16 -19.60 -0.68 -6.23
N LYS A 17 -19.12 -1.75 -6.87
CA LYS A 17 -19.98 -2.74 -7.52
C LYS A 17 -20.69 -3.58 -6.47
N PHE A 18 -22.02 -3.67 -6.53
CA PHE A 18 -22.80 -4.49 -5.61
C PHE A 18 -23.77 -5.45 -6.35
N PRO A 19 -23.58 -6.78 -6.23
CA PRO A 19 -22.46 -7.45 -5.58
C PRO A 19 -21.14 -7.21 -6.33
N CYS A 20 -20.01 -7.24 -5.60
CA CYS A 20 -18.69 -7.18 -6.20
C CYS A 20 -18.41 -8.45 -7.02
N ASP A 21 -18.23 -8.28 -8.33
CA ASP A 21 -17.96 -9.34 -9.30
C ASP A 21 -16.58 -9.99 -9.09
N GLU A 22 -15.60 -9.23 -8.59
CA GLU A 22 -14.25 -9.73 -8.35
C GLU A 22 -14.18 -10.83 -7.29
N LEU A 23 -15.12 -10.87 -6.33
CA LEU A 23 -15.15 -11.86 -5.25
C LEU A 23 -15.37 -13.29 -5.76
N GLU A 24 -15.80 -13.48 -7.02
CA GLU A 24 -15.90 -14.80 -7.63
C GLU A 24 -14.53 -15.50 -7.64
N ARG A 25 -13.47 -14.79 -8.05
CA ARG A 25 -12.12 -15.34 -8.26
C ARG A 25 -11.05 -14.74 -7.36
N TYR A 26 -11.19 -13.48 -6.98
CA TYR A 26 -10.15 -12.72 -6.27
C TYR A 26 -10.50 -12.55 -4.79
N ALA A 27 -9.56 -11.95 -4.06
CA ALA A 27 -9.69 -11.61 -2.64
C ALA A 27 -10.14 -12.78 -1.74
N GLY A 28 -9.60 -13.98 -2.00
CA GLY A 28 -9.90 -15.18 -1.25
C GLY A 28 -8.72 -16.13 -1.17
N VAL A 29 -8.78 -17.01 -0.16
CA VAL A 29 -7.84 -18.13 0.01
C VAL A 29 -8.50 -19.36 -0.56
N TRP A 30 -7.79 -20.07 -1.43
CA TRP A 30 -8.29 -21.26 -2.13
C TRP A 30 -7.46 -22.48 -1.78
N MET A 31 -8.14 -23.61 -1.57
CA MET A 31 -7.53 -24.91 -1.31
C MET A 31 -7.72 -25.82 -2.51
N PHE A 32 -6.68 -26.60 -2.79
CA PHE A 32 -6.62 -27.57 -3.89
C PHE A 32 -6.06 -28.89 -3.35
N ASP A 33 -6.35 -29.99 -4.04
CA ASP A 33 -5.72 -31.27 -3.74
C ASP A 33 -4.26 -31.24 -4.20
N ALA A 34 -3.32 -31.48 -3.28
CA ALA A 34 -1.89 -31.42 -3.59
C ALA A 34 -1.43 -32.51 -4.58
N GLU A 35 -2.16 -33.62 -4.67
CA GLU A 35 -1.78 -34.77 -5.50
C GLU A 35 -2.46 -34.76 -6.90
N THR A 36 -3.38 -33.82 -7.15
CA THR A 36 -4.11 -33.73 -8.40
C THR A 36 -3.55 -32.63 -9.30
N LEU A 37 -3.04 -33.01 -10.48
CA LEU A 37 -2.52 -32.07 -11.47
C LEU A 37 -3.64 -31.48 -12.34
N GLY A 38 -3.41 -30.27 -12.86
CA GLY A 38 -4.29 -29.64 -13.86
C GLY A 38 -5.57 -29.01 -13.30
N GLN A 39 -5.68 -28.84 -11.98
CA GLN A 39 -6.81 -28.18 -11.33
C GLN A 39 -6.94 -26.72 -11.78
N THR A 40 -8.18 -26.24 -11.89
CA THR A 40 -8.51 -24.85 -12.13
C THR A 40 -9.24 -24.24 -10.92
N GLN A 41 -9.08 -22.93 -10.74
CA GLN A 41 -9.58 -22.25 -9.55
C GLN A 41 -11.09 -22.39 -9.32
N LEU A 42 -11.91 -22.20 -10.35
CA LEU A 42 -13.37 -22.19 -10.20
C LEU A 42 -14.00 -23.58 -10.26
N GLU A 43 -13.36 -24.54 -10.92
CA GLU A 43 -13.94 -25.88 -11.08
C GLU A 43 -13.52 -26.81 -9.94
N ASP A 44 -12.26 -26.74 -9.52
CA ASP A 44 -11.67 -27.68 -8.55
C ASP A 44 -11.34 -27.04 -7.20
N GLY A 45 -11.11 -25.72 -7.18
CA GLY A 45 -10.69 -25.01 -5.98
C GLY A 45 -11.81 -24.88 -4.95
N PHE A 46 -11.51 -25.20 -3.69
CA PHE A 46 -12.37 -24.88 -2.57
C PHE A 46 -12.03 -23.48 -2.04
N LYS A 47 -12.97 -22.53 -2.13
CA LYS A 47 -12.80 -21.19 -1.55
C LYS A 47 -12.88 -21.29 -0.03
N PHE A 48 -11.72 -21.39 0.60
CA PHE A 48 -11.57 -21.55 2.05
C PHE A 48 -11.94 -20.28 2.81
N ALA A 49 -11.59 -19.10 2.29
CA ALA A 49 -11.95 -17.82 2.87
C ALA A 49 -12.11 -16.73 1.78
N THR A 50 -12.79 -15.64 2.11
CA THR A 50 -13.03 -14.50 1.20
C THR A 50 -12.91 -13.16 1.94
N GLY A 51 -13.08 -12.06 1.21
CA GLY A 51 -13.03 -10.71 1.77
C GLY A 51 -11.63 -10.28 2.21
N ILE A 52 -10.57 -10.84 1.62
CA ILE A 52 -9.18 -10.50 1.93
C ILE A 52 -8.53 -9.92 0.68
N ARG A 53 -8.39 -8.59 0.58
CA ARG A 53 -7.94 -7.89 -0.64
C ARG A 53 -6.66 -8.49 -1.24
N ASN A 54 -5.59 -8.51 -0.46
CA ASN A 54 -4.27 -8.91 -0.94
C ASN A 54 -3.46 -9.55 0.18
N ASN A 55 -3.63 -10.86 0.32
CA ASN A 55 -2.97 -11.70 1.31
C ASN A 55 -1.70 -12.33 0.73
N VAL A 56 -0.64 -11.52 0.63
CA VAL A 56 0.65 -11.96 0.06
C VAL A 56 1.32 -13.01 0.94
N ALA A 57 1.16 -12.91 2.26
CA ALA A 57 1.73 -13.85 3.21
C ALA A 57 0.66 -14.48 4.10
N PHE A 58 0.59 -15.80 4.04
CA PHE A 58 -0.19 -16.62 4.94
C PHE A 58 0.54 -17.94 5.17
N GLN A 59 0.35 -18.52 6.35
CA GLN A 59 0.99 -19.76 6.72
C GLN A 59 0.23 -20.46 7.85
N TRP A 60 0.25 -21.79 7.83
CA TRP A 60 -0.12 -22.61 8.97
C TRP A 60 0.93 -22.51 10.07
N ASP A 61 0.51 -22.20 11.30
CA ASP A 61 1.38 -22.48 12.45
C ASP A 61 1.42 -24.00 12.65
N PRO A 62 2.58 -24.66 12.53
CA PRO A 62 2.66 -26.12 12.64
C PRO A 62 2.34 -26.65 14.05
N LEU A 63 2.45 -25.81 15.10
CA LEU A 63 2.12 -26.22 16.47
C LEU A 63 0.63 -26.02 16.75
N LYS A 64 0.07 -24.88 16.34
CA LYS A 64 -1.35 -24.56 16.57
C LYS A 64 -2.27 -25.28 15.60
N LYS A 65 -1.77 -25.64 14.40
CA LYS A 65 -2.52 -26.20 13.28
C LYS A 65 -3.64 -25.26 12.80
N GLU A 66 -3.35 -23.97 12.85
CA GLU A 66 -4.26 -22.88 12.51
C GLU A 66 -3.64 -22.05 11.39
N LEU A 67 -4.47 -21.53 10.49
CA LEU A 67 -4.04 -20.71 9.37
C LEU A 67 -4.11 -19.23 9.74
N TYR A 68 -3.05 -18.50 9.46
CA TYR A 68 -3.03 -17.06 9.65
C TYR A 68 -2.47 -16.37 8.42
N GLY A 69 -2.88 -15.12 8.21
CA GLY A 69 -2.42 -14.34 7.08
C GLY A 69 -2.41 -12.85 7.38
N VAL A 70 -1.56 -12.11 6.69
CA VAL A 70 -1.49 -10.65 6.76
C VAL A 70 -1.98 -10.04 5.45
N ASN A 71 -2.85 -9.04 5.55
CA ASN A 71 -3.54 -8.43 4.42
C ASN A 71 -3.01 -7.02 4.15
N ASN A 72 -2.87 -6.70 2.86
CA ASN A 72 -2.63 -5.34 2.39
C ASN A 72 -3.98 -4.68 2.05
N GLY A 73 -4.36 -3.65 2.80
CA GLY A 73 -5.60 -2.88 2.65
C GLY A 73 -5.68 -2.04 1.36
N ARG A 74 -6.75 -1.24 1.23
CA ARG A 74 -7.01 -0.40 0.02
C ARG A 74 -6.32 0.96 0.06
N ASP A 75 -5.93 1.49 -1.10
CA ASP A 75 -5.16 2.73 -1.31
C ASP A 75 -6.03 3.90 -1.77
N ASN A 76 -5.63 5.16 -1.59
CA ASN A 76 -6.36 6.38 -2.02
C ASN A 76 -7.66 6.76 -1.27
N LEU A 77 -7.61 6.97 0.06
CA LEU A 77 -8.83 7.33 0.83
C LEU A 77 -9.09 8.82 0.59
N LEU A 78 -8.07 9.65 0.82
CA LEU A 78 -8.12 11.10 0.58
C LEU A 78 -8.35 11.43 -0.90
N GLN A 79 -7.68 10.74 -1.83
CA GLN A 79 -7.83 11.06 -3.26
C GLN A 79 -9.23 10.75 -3.79
N ASN A 80 -9.86 9.67 -3.31
CA ASN A 80 -11.18 9.25 -3.79
C ASN A 80 -12.34 9.91 -3.02
N TRP A 81 -12.10 10.28 -1.74
CA TRP A 81 -13.13 10.77 -0.81
C TRP A 81 -12.59 11.94 0.05
N PRO A 82 -12.14 13.05 -0.57
CA PRO A 82 -11.45 14.14 0.12
C PRO A 82 -12.30 14.90 1.14
N GLU A 83 -13.62 14.79 1.06
CA GLU A 83 -14.56 15.35 2.03
C GLU A 83 -14.66 14.52 3.32
N LEU A 84 -14.25 13.24 3.27
CA LEU A 84 -14.31 12.33 4.40
C LEU A 84 -12.96 12.21 5.11
N TYR A 85 -11.87 12.13 4.35
CA TYR A 85 -10.55 11.80 4.90
C TYR A 85 -9.56 12.94 4.74
N ASN A 86 -8.70 13.11 5.73
CA ASN A 86 -7.54 14.00 5.65
C ASN A 86 -6.23 13.23 5.34
N GLU A 87 -5.11 13.95 5.25
CA GLU A 87 -3.78 13.38 4.95
C GLU A 87 -3.33 12.33 5.97
N GLN A 88 -3.52 12.60 7.27
CA GLN A 88 -3.16 11.67 8.34
C GLN A 88 -4.00 10.40 8.26
N GLU A 89 -5.32 10.55 8.16
CA GLU A 89 -6.23 9.41 8.06
C GLU A 89 -5.92 8.58 6.81
N SER A 90 -5.67 9.21 5.66
CA SER A 90 -5.34 8.46 4.44
C SER A 90 -3.96 7.79 4.50
N ALA A 91 -3.05 8.23 5.38
CA ALA A 91 -1.73 7.63 5.55
C ALA A 91 -1.69 6.55 6.65
N GLU A 92 -2.68 6.49 7.54
CA GLU A 92 -2.77 5.49 8.62
C GLU A 92 -3.95 4.52 8.45
N LEU A 93 -4.92 4.85 7.60
CA LEU A 93 -6.08 4.02 7.28
C LEU A 93 -6.13 3.63 5.79
N PRO A 94 -6.78 2.50 5.46
CA PRO A 94 -7.26 1.48 6.39
C PRO A 94 -6.10 0.77 7.10
N SER A 95 -6.39 0.13 8.23
CA SER A 95 -5.40 -0.73 8.90
C SER A 95 -4.92 -1.84 7.98
N GLU A 96 -3.65 -2.20 8.11
CA GLU A 96 -3.19 -3.51 7.64
C GLU A 96 -3.64 -4.55 8.67
N GLU A 97 -4.16 -5.69 8.21
CA GLU A 97 -4.87 -6.63 9.08
C GLU A 97 -4.10 -7.95 9.22
N PHE A 98 -3.96 -8.47 10.44
CA PHE A 98 -3.49 -9.82 10.73
C PHE A 98 -4.71 -10.70 11.04
N HIS A 99 -4.95 -11.72 10.24
CA HIS A 99 -6.12 -12.58 10.27
C HIS A 99 -5.82 -13.96 10.84
N HIS A 100 -6.73 -14.49 11.66
CA HIS A 100 -6.86 -15.92 11.93
C HIS A 100 -7.91 -16.48 10.98
N ILE A 101 -7.45 -17.17 9.93
CA ILE A 101 -8.27 -17.56 8.78
C ILE A 101 -8.83 -18.95 9.02
N LYS A 102 -10.16 -19.07 9.06
CA LYS A 102 -10.87 -20.34 9.19
C LYS A 102 -11.63 -20.65 7.90
N GLU A 103 -12.08 -21.89 7.79
CA GLU A 103 -13.00 -22.27 6.72
C GLU A 103 -14.27 -21.39 6.80
N GLY A 104 -14.62 -20.77 5.68
CA GLY A 104 -15.77 -19.87 5.56
C GLY A 104 -15.50 -18.44 6.03
N SER A 105 -14.29 -18.11 6.49
CA SER A 105 -13.99 -16.76 6.96
C SER A 105 -14.24 -15.69 5.90
N ASN A 106 -14.74 -14.53 6.35
CA ASN A 106 -14.98 -13.37 5.50
C ASN A 106 -14.53 -12.09 6.20
N PHE A 107 -13.43 -11.49 5.73
CA PHE A 107 -12.86 -10.29 6.32
C PHE A 107 -13.37 -8.97 5.70
N GLY A 108 -14.40 -9.06 4.87
CA GLY A 108 -15.25 -7.92 4.52
C GLY A 108 -14.76 -7.00 3.41
N TRP A 109 -13.56 -7.18 2.85
CA TRP A 109 -13.24 -6.50 1.59
C TRP A 109 -14.22 -6.97 0.48
N PRO A 110 -14.69 -6.09 -0.42
CA PRO A 110 -14.41 -4.65 -0.49
C PRO A 110 -15.35 -3.77 0.35
N TYR A 111 -16.41 -4.34 0.91
CA TYR A 111 -17.52 -3.62 1.53
C TYR A 111 -17.15 -2.90 2.82
N THR A 112 -16.12 -3.38 3.52
CA THR A 112 -15.63 -2.79 4.76
C THR A 112 -14.11 -2.74 4.81
N TYR A 113 -13.59 -1.91 5.71
CA TYR A 113 -12.19 -1.89 6.12
C TYR A 113 -12.10 -1.74 7.65
N TYR A 114 -11.01 -2.18 8.27
CA TYR A 114 -10.80 -1.98 9.70
C TYR A 114 -10.14 -0.63 10.01
N ASP A 115 -10.66 0.06 11.03
CA ASP A 115 -10.09 1.27 11.59
C ASP A 115 -9.56 0.97 13.00
N HIS A 116 -8.24 0.96 13.15
CA HIS A 116 -7.58 0.68 14.43
C HIS A 116 -7.71 1.80 15.46
N GLU A 117 -7.97 3.05 15.06
CA GLU A 117 -8.20 4.13 16.01
C GLU A 117 -9.58 4.01 16.66
N GLN A 118 -10.57 3.59 15.86
CA GLN A 118 -11.93 3.32 16.33
C GLN A 118 -12.12 1.88 16.84
N ASN A 119 -11.12 1.01 16.62
CA ASN A 119 -11.12 -0.42 16.91
C ASN A 119 -12.37 -1.15 16.40
N THR A 120 -12.72 -0.96 15.13
CA THR A 120 -13.95 -1.51 14.54
C THR A 120 -13.93 -1.50 13.01
N ARG A 121 -14.75 -2.37 12.38
CA ARG A 121 -14.99 -2.36 10.93
C ARG A 121 -15.90 -1.22 10.51
N ILE A 122 -15.51 -0.52 9.45
CA ILE A 122 -16.23 0.60 8.85
C ILE A 122 -16.73 0.18 7.48
N ILE A 123 -17.97 0.52 7.13
CA ILE A 123 -18.42 0.38 5.73
C ILE A 123 -17.56 1.29 4.85
N SER A 124 -17.02 0.76 3.76
CA SER A 124 -16.20 1.57 2.85
C SER A 124 -17.06 2.63 2.16
N PRO A 125 -16.52 3.83 1.89
CA PRO A 125 -17.27 4.92 1.26
C PRO A 125 -17.93 4.54 -0.08
N GLU A 126 -17.26 3.67 -0.85
CA GLU A 126 -17.77 3.10 -2.11
C GLU A 126 -19.16 2.44 -1.96
N TYR A 127 -19.50 1.99 -0.74
CA TYR A 127 -20.75 1.30 -0.41
C TYR A 127 -21.62 2.11 0.56
N GLY A 128 -21.45 3.44 0.56
CA GLY A 128 -22.26 4.39 1.34
C GLY A 128 -21.77 4.60 2.77
N GLY A 129 -20.54 4.20 3.09
CA GLY A 129 -19.87 4.49 4.35
C GLY A 129 -19.57 5.98 4.54
N ASP A 130 -19.47 6.40 5.80
CA ASP A 130 -19.26 7.80 6.21
C ASP A 130 -18.29 7.92 7.40
N LYS A 131 -17.39 6.94 7.55
CA LYS A 131 -16.47 6.73 8.70
C LYS A 131 -17.14 6.27 10.00
N LEU A 132 -18.47 6.36 10.10
CA LEU A 132 -19.24 6.03 11.30
C LEU A 132 -20.19 4.84 11.11
N LYS A 133 -20.62 4.58 9.89
CA LYS A 133 -21.44 3.39 9.57
C LYS A 133 -20.66 2.10 9.77
N ARG A 134 -21.31 1.15 10.42
CA ARG A 134 -20.80 -0.19 10.71
C ARG A 134 -21.59 -1.23 9.92
N PRO A 135 -20.96 -2.33 9.52
CA PRO A 135 -21.70 -3.48 9.01
C PRO A 135 -22.59 -4.09 10.11
N GLU A 136 -23.49 -4.99 9.72
CA GLU A 136 -24.20 -5.82 10.69
C GLU A 136 -23.20 -6.63 11.54
N GLU A 137 -23.47 -6.72 12.84
CA GLU A 137 -22.60 -7.43 13.78
C GLU A 137 -22.45 -8.91 13.39
N GLY A 138 -21.21 -9.40 13.35
CA GLY A 138 -20.90 -10.78 12.97
C GLY A 138 -21.01 -11.07 11.47
N LEU A 139 -21.30 -10.09 10.62
CA LEU A 139 -21.31 -10.28 9.16
C LEU A 139 -19.90 -10.54 8.59
N TYR A 140 -18.88 -9.92 9.20
CA TYR A 140 -17.49 -10.07 8.82
C TYR A 140 -16.63 -10.39 10.05
N ASP A 141 -15.64 -11.26 9.88
CA ASP A 141 -14.69 -11.62 10.91
C ASP A 141 -13.75 -10.44 11.19
N ASP A 142 -13.38 -10.19 12.45
CA ASP A 142 -12.40 -9.16 12.81
C ASP A 142 -10.95 -9.68 12.71
N PRO A 143 -9.97 -8.79 12.46
CA PRO A 143 -8.57 -9.17 12.56
C PRO A 143 -8.17 -9.48 14.00
N VAL A 144 -7.21 -10.39 14.16
CA VAL A 144 -6.65 -10.72 15.48
C VAL A 144 -5.63 -9.68 15.96
N LEU A 145 -5.09 -8.88 15.05
CA LEU A 145 -4.25 -7.72 15.31
C LEU A 145 -4.26 -6.80 14.09
N THR A 146 -4.05 -5.50 14.29
CA THR A 146 -3.89 -4.53 13.19
C THR A 146 -2.56 -3.81 13.26
N PHE A 147 -2.09 -3.36 12.11
CA PHE A 147 -0.96 -2.44 11.97
C PHE A 147 -1.43 -1.14 11.30
N PRO A 148 -0.65 -0.05 11.41
CA PRO A 148 -0.95 1.17 10.68
C PRO A 148 -0.96 0.94 9.17
N GLY A 149 -1.76 1.74 8.46
CA GLY A 149 -2.02 1.59 7.04
C GLY A 149 -0.77 1.71 6.16
N HIS A 150 -0.84 1.02 5.03
CA HIS A 150 0.16 1.05 3.95
C HIS A 150 1.55 0.55 4.33
N TRP A 151 1.77 -0.03 5.50
CA TRP A 151 3.07 -0.63 5.85
C TRP A 151 3.43 -1.83 4.96
N ALA A 152 2.44 -2.38 4.26
CA ALA A 152 2.57 -3.43 3.27
C ALA A 152 3.16 -4.74 3.83
N PRO A 153 2.41 -5.49 4.66
CA PRO A 153 2.88 -6.75 5.19
C PRO A 153 2.97 -7.81 4.09
N VAL A 154 4.14 -8.42 3.91
CA VAL A 154 4.44 -9.33 2.78
C VAL A 154 5.16 -10.61 3.17
N GLY A 155 5.42 -10.81 4.46
CA GLY A 155 6.01 -12.03 4.98
C GLY A 155 5.50 -12.29 6.40
N LEU A 156 5.29 -13.57 6.69
CA LEU A 156 4.79 -14.07 7.97
C LEU A 156 5.54 -15.36 8.31
N GLN A 157 6.10 -15.43 9.52
CA GLN A 157 6.83 -16.61 9.97
C GLN A 157 6.67 -16.82 11.48
N PHE A 158 6.05 -17.94 11.88
CA PHE A 158 6.00 -18.35 13.28
C PHE A 158 7.38 -18.81 13.77
N TYR A 159 7.76 -18.40 14.98
CA TYR A 159 9.07 -18.72 15.55
C TYR A 159 8.97 -19.85 16.58
N ASN A 160 9.12 -21.09 16.09
CA ASN A 160 9.05 -22.31 16.90
C ASN A 160 10.44 -22.88 17.26
N ALA A 161 11.49 -22.09 17.07
CA ALA A 161 12.87 -22.44 17.43
C ALA A 161 13.26 -21.83 18.78
N THR A 162 14.45 -22.18 19.29
CA THR A 162 14.90 -21.79 20.65
C THR A 162 16.16 -20.93 20.67
N GLN A 163 16.68 -20.51 19.50
CA GLN A 163 17.90 -19.69 19.45
C GLN A 163 17.65 -18.25 19.96
N PHE A 164 16.49 -17.67 19.65
CA PHE A 164 16.12 -16.34 20.16
C PHE A 164 15.62 -16.42 21.61
N PRO A 165 15.71 -15.32 22.38
CA PRO A 165 15.18 -15.23 23.73
C PRO A 165 13.74 -15.73 23.85
N GLN A 166 13.39 -16.24 25.05
CA GLN A 166 12.09 -16.87 25.33
C GLN A 166 10.88 -16.03 24.86
N LYS A 167 10.96 -14.70 24.98
CA LYS A 167 9.88 -13.79 24.56
C LYS A 167 9.51 -13.87 23.08
N TYR A 168 10.41 -14.37 22.23
CA TYR A 168 10.16 -14.53 20.79
C TYR A 168 9.59 -15.90 20.42
N GLN A 169 9.62 -16.87 21.34
CA GLN A 169 9.25 -18.25 21.06
C GLN A 169 7.72 -18.41 21.05
N GLY A 170 7.19 -19.08 20.02
CA GLY A 170 5.76 -19.32 19.84
C GLY A 170 4.97 -18.15 19.21
N GLY A 171 5.61 -16.98 19.04
CA GLY A 171 5.03 -15.83 18.34
C GLY A 171 5.31 -15.82 16.83
N ALA A 172 4.97 -14.71 16.17
CA ALA A 172 5.13 -14.54 14.72
C ALA A 172 5.98 -13.31 14.38
N PHE A 173 6.83 -13.45 13.37
CA PHE A 173 7.48 -12.33 12.71
C PHE A 173 6.67 -11.91 11.48
N VAL A 174 6.50 -10.61 11.30
CA VAL A 174 5.86 -10.00 10.14
C VAL A 174 6.83 -9.02 9.49
N SER A 175 7.04 -9.14 8.18
CA SER A 175 7.86 -8.19 7.42
C SER A 175 6.98 -7.18 6.69
N PHE A 176 7.39 -5.91 6.78
CA PHE A 176 6.71 -4.78 6.15
C PHE A 176 7.56 -4.22 5.02
N HIS A 177 7.10 -4.41 3.80
CA HIS A 177 7.79 -3.98 2.58
C HIS A 177 8.00 -2.47 2.53
N GLY A 178 7.11 -1.73 3.17
CA GLY A 178 7.11 -0.28 3.27
C GLY A 178 6.13 0.39 2.32
N SER A 179 5.64 1.54 2.73
CA SER A 179 4.56 2.25 2.05
C SER A 179 4.98 2.90 0.75
N TRP A 180 3.99 3.11 -0.13
CA TRP A 180 4.05 4.05 -1.25
C TRP A 180 2.92 5.10 -1.16
N ASN A 181 1.72 4.67 -0.75
CA ASN A 181 0.51 5.51 -0.68
C ASN A 181 0.36 6.27 0.66
N ARG A 182 1.38 7.04 1.06
CA ARG A 182 1.32 7.87 2.29
C ARG A 182 1.60 9.36 2.07
N ALA A 183 1.88 9.76 0.83
CA ALA A 183 2.16 11.16 0.54
C ALA A 183 0.95 12.06 0.90
N PRO A 184 1.19 13.26 1.48
CA PRO A 184 2.49 13.93 1.63
C PRO A 184 3.31 13.51 2.86
N LEU A 185 2.75 12.68 3.75
CA LEU A 185 3.47 12.21 4.94
C LEU A 185 4.66 11.32 4.56
N PRO A 186 5.73 11.29 5.37
CA PRO A 186 6.87 10.40 5.13
C PRO A 186 6.43 8.95 5.10
N GLN A 187 6.98 8.15 4.20
CA GLN A 187 6.81 6.71 4.11
C GLN A 187 7.25 5.99 5.39
N GLN A 188 6.54 4.92 5.75
CA GLN A 188 6.80 4.08 6.93
C GLN A 188 6.61 2.60 6.55
N GLY A 189 6.69 1.70 7.52
CA GLY A 189 7.02 0.30 7.30
C GLY A 189 8.54 0.15 7.14
N TYR A 190 8.99 -0.74 6.26
CA TYR A 190 10.41 -1.07 6.06
C TYR A 190 11.07 -1.69 7.29
N ASN A 191 10.34 -2.57 7.99
CA ASN A 191 10.81 -3.18 9.22
C ASN A 191 10.27 -4.61 9.37
N ILE A 192 10.79 -5.32 10.38
CA ILE A 192 10.26 -6.61 10.84
C ILE A 192 9.64 -6.37 12.22
N ALA A 193 8.36 -6.68 12.37
CA ALA A 193 7.71 -6.73 13.68
C ALA A 193 7.68 -8.14 14.24
N PHE A 194 7.63 -8.23 15.56
CA PHE A 194 7.32 -9.45 16.28
C PHE A 194 5.97 -9.31 16.99
N VAL A 195 5.12 -10.31 16.83
CA VAL A 195 3.81 -10.45 17.45
C VAL A 195 3.86 -11.63 18.43
N PRO A 196 3.86 -11.41 19.75
CA PRO A 196 3.69 -12.47 20.74
C PRO A 196 2.31 -13.13 20.65
N PHE A 197 2.26 -14.41 20.99
CA PHE A 197 1.02 -15.21 21.03
C PHE A 197 0.88 -15.89 22.39
N ASP A 198 -0.36 -15.96 22.86
CA ASP A 198 -0.78 -16.87 23.94
C ASP A 198 -1.91 -17.78 23.43
N GLY A 199 -1.64 -19.09 23.36
CA GLY A 199 -2.55 -20.03 22.72
C GLY A 199 -2.72 -19.74 21.22
N VAL A 200 -3.96 -19.48 20.78
CA VAL A 200 -4.32 -19.30 19.36
C VAL A 200 -4.33 -17.82 18.93
N LEU A 201 -4.37 -16.88 19.88
CA LEU A 201 -4.50 -15.45 19.59
C LEU A 201 -3.21 -14.70 19.96
N PRO A 202 -2.93 -13.56 19.28
CA PRO A 202 -1.91 -12.63 19.73
C PRO A 202 -2.17 -12.13 21.15
N GLU A 203 -1.10 -11.87 21.90
CA GLU A 203 -1.19 -11.29 23.24
C GLU A 203 -0.61 -9.87 23.25
N GLY A 204 -1.42 -8.88 23.65
CA GLY A 204 -0.97 -7.48 23.74
C GLY A 204 -0.92 -6.76 22.39
N GLY A 205 0.20 -6.83 21.68
CA GLY A 205 0.44 -6.04 20.47
C GLY A 205 1.62 -6.53 19.66
N TYR A 206 2.44 -5.63 19.14
CA TYR A 206 3.68 -5.97 18.43
C TYR A 206 4.84 -5.09 18.88
N GLU A 207 6.07 -5.57 18.68
CA GLU A 207 7.28 -4.78 18.82
C GLU A 207 8.07 -4.77 17.51
N ILE A 208 8.77 -3.67 17.21
CA ILE A 208 9.69 -3.63 16.08
C ILE A 208 10.94 -4.45 16.43
N PHE A 209 11.09 -5.60 15.77
CA PHE A 209 12.19 -6.54 15.99
C PHE A 209 13.46 -6.11 15.24
N ALA A 210 13.32 -5.66 13.98
CA ALA A 210 14.44 -5.17 13.18
C ALA A 210 13.98 -4.00 12.30
N ASP A 211 14.79 -2.95 12.25
CA ASP A 211 14.53 -1.73 11.47
C ASP A 211 15.83 -1.26 10.78
N GLY A 212 15.79 -0.13 10.09
CA GLY A 212 16.91 0.48 9.36
C GLY A 212 16.93 0.11 7.88
N PHE A 213 15.97 -0.68 7.39
CA PHE A 213 15.91 -1.08 5.99
C PHE A 213 15.68 0.12 5.06
N LYS A 214 14.88 1.10 5.50
CA LYS A 214 14.69 2.35 4.74
C LYS A 214 15.98 3.14 4.51
N GLY A 215 16.97 3.01 5.39
CA GLY A 215 18.29 3.66 5.25
C GLY A 215 18.35 5.17 5.52
N SER A 216 17.24 5.80 5.91
CA SER A 216 17.17 7.19 6.36
C SER A 216 16.13 7.31 7.49
N ASP A 217 16.23 8.34 8.33
CA ASP A 217 15.25 8.56 9.40
C ASP A 217 13.88 8.99 8.82
N VAL A 218 13.90 9.84 7.80
CA VAL A 218 12.72 10.32 7.08
C VAL A 218 12.86 9.94 5.60
N LEU A 219 11.79 9.38 5.04
CA LEU A 219 11.74 8.94 3.65
C LEU A 219 10.44 9.45 3.03
N HIS A 220 10.47 10.34 2.04
CA HIS A 220 9.25 10.80 1.37
C HIS A 220 8.93 10.01 0.09
N VAL A 221 9.97 9.57 -0.61
CA VAL A 221 9.85 8.87 -1.88
C VAL A 221 10.18 7.39 -1.66
N PRO A 222 9.26 6.45 -1.95
CA PRO A 222 9.46 5.03 -1.67
C PRO A 222 10.70 4.45 -2.39
N ASN A 223 11.03 5.00 -3.56
CA ASN A 223 12.16 4.58 -4.38
C ASN A 223 13.52 4.93 -3.79
N GLN A 224 13.57 5.74 -2.73
CA GLN A 224 14.81 6.11 -2.06
C GLN A 224 15.15 5.16 -0.90
N ALA A 225 14.24 4.26 -0.50
CA ALA A 225 14.51 3.28 0.58
C ALA A 225 15.72 2.40 0.25
N THR A 226 16.67 2.17 1.15
CA THR A 226 17.85 1.36 0.80
C THR A 226 17.51 -0.12 0.56
N TYR A 227 16.62 -0.70 1.36
CA TYR A 227 16.16 -2.10 1.29
C TYR A 227 14.66 -2.17 1.56
N ARG A 228 14.00 -3.22 1.05
CA ARG A 228 12.57 -3.48 1.27
C ARG A 228 12.38 -4.93 1.72
N PRO A 229 12.19 -5.20 3.02
CA PRO A 229 12.13 -6.58 3.51
C PRO A 229 10.88 -7.29 2.98
N THR A 230 11.04 -8.56 2.61
CA THR A 230 10.00 -9.40 1.99
C THR A 230 9.84 -10.74 2.71
N GLY A 231 10.31 -11.84 2.12
CA GLY A 231 10.18 -13.17 2.69
C GLY A 231 10.91 -13.35 4.02
N LEU A 232 10.31 -14.16 4.88
CA LEU A 232 10.85 -14.56 6.17
C LEU A 232 10.94 -16.08 6.23
N THR A 233 12.03 -16.61 6.79
CA THR A 233 12.10 -18.03 7.12
C THR A 233 13.04 -18.30 8.29
N VAL A 234 12.83 -19.40 9.02
CA VAL A 234 13.70 -19.82 10.11
C VAL A 234 14.58 -20.99 9.64
N GLY A 235 15.89 -20.80 9.69
CA GLY A 235 16.84 -21.86 9.34
C GLY A 235 16.96 -22.94 10.42
N PRO A 236 17.59 -24.09 10.12
CA PRO A 236 17.70 -25.22 11.05
C PRO A 236 18.39 -24.91 12.39
N ASN A 237 19.24 -23.88 12.41
CA ASN A 237 19.91 -23.40 13.63
C ASN A 237 19.06 -22.39 14.43
N GLY A 238 17.81 -22.16 14.03
CA GLY A 238 16.89 -21.19 14.65
C GLY A 238 17.14 -19.74 14.27
N SER A 239 17.98 -19.44 13.26
CA SER A 239 18.21 -18.06 12.78
C SER A 239 17.07 -17.62 11.89
N LEU A 240 16.66 -16.35 12.02
CA LEU A 240 15.71 -15.74 11.10
C LEU A 240 16.46 -15.25 9.85
N TYR A 241 15.97 -15.62 8.68
CA TYR A 241 16.42 -15.13 7.41
C TYR A 241 15.37 -14.17 6.85
N VAL A 242 15.84 -13.04 6.32
CA VAL A 242 14.99 -11.99 5.74
C VAL A 242 15.50 -11.73 4.33
N SER A 243 14.65 -11.93 3.31
CA SER A 243 14.97 -11.45 1.97
C SER A 243 14.59 -9.99 1.80
N GLU A 244 15.22 -9.31 0.85
CA GLU A 244 14.76 -8.03 0.34
C GLU A 244 14.87 -8.01 -1.18
N ASP A 245 13.84 -7.48 -1.84
CA ASP A 245 13.68 -7.58 -3.30
C ASP A 245 14.14 -6.33 -4.05
N LYS A 246 14.58 -5.29 -3.35
CA LYS A 246 15.06 -4.06 -3.99
C LYS A 246 16.46 -4.24 -4.56
N VAL A 247 17.38 -4.86 -3.81
CA VAL A 247 18.75 -5.12 -4.27
C VAL A 247 19.17 -6.59 -4.15
N GLY A 248 18.25 -7.49 -3.79
CA GLY A 248 18.44 -8.94 -3.85
C GLY A 248 19.29 -9.55 -2.72
N ARG A 249 19.35 -8.94 -1.55
CA ARG A 249 20.09 -9.42 -0.37
C ARG A 249 19.26 -10.36 0.49
N ILE A 250 19.97 -11.25 1.17
CA ILE A 250 19.44 -12.08 2.25
C ILE A 250 20.18 -11.73 3.54
N TRP A 251 19.43 -11.32 4.56
CA TRP A 251 19.94 -11.07 5.90
C TRP A 251 19.78 -12.33 6.76
N LYS A 252 20.77 -12.61 7.60
CA LYS A 252 20.69 -13.64 8.65
C LYS A 252 20.75 -12.96 10.01
N ILE A 253 19.70 -13.11 10.80
CA ILE A 253 19.60 -12.59 12.16
C ILE A 253 19.75 -13.76 13.13
N MET A 254 20.74 -13.66 14.02
CA MET A 254 21.03 -14.67 15.03
C MET A 254 21.30 -14.03 16.38
N TYR A 255 20.83 -14.68 17.44
CA TYR A 255 21.09 -14.24 18.80
C TYR A 255 22.44 -14.78 19.27
N MET A 256 23.37 -13.88 19.61
CA MET A 256 24.74 -14.23 20.01
C MET A 256 24.92 -14.35 21.54
N GLY A 257 23.88 -14.07 22.34
CA GLY A 257 24.00 -13.94 23.79
C GLY A 257 24.71 -12.66 24.26
N GLY A 258 24.58 -12.32 25.55
CA GLY A 258 25.26 -11.19 26.21
C GLY A 258 24.33 -10.13 26.79
N LYS A 259 24.84 -9.30 27.73
CA LYS A 259 24.13 -8.10 28.20
C LYS A 259 24.00 -7.15 27.01
N GLY A 260 22.76 -6.87 26.58
CA GLY A 260 22.48 -6.09 25.38
C GLY A 260 23.34 -4.82 25.31
N VAL A 261 24.03 -4.63 24.18
CA VAL A 261 24.51 -3.31 23.82
C VAL A 261 23.26 -2.48 23.61
N SER A 262 22.97 -1.55 24.52
CA SER A 262 21.92 -0.57 24.35
C SER A 262 22.24 0.26 23.11
N THR A 263 21.76 -0.19 21.94
CA THR A 263 21.60 0.68 20.79
C THR A 263 20.53 1.68 21.20
N LYS A 264 20.92 2.93 21.42
CA LYS A 264 19.98 4.01 21.68
C LYS A 264 18.83 3.89 20.68
N ALA A 265 17.60 3.75 21.18
CA ALA A 265 16.42 3.93 20.37
C ALA A 265 16.59 5.27 19.64
N VAL A 266 16.60 5.25 18.31
CA VAL A 266 16.55 6.47 17.51
C VAL A 266 15.10 6.93 17.55
N ALA A 267 14.71 7.49 18.70
CA ALA A 267 13.41 8.12 18.88
C ALA A 267 13.58 9.64 18.68
N ALA A 268 12.79 10.15 17.75
CA ALA A 268 12.35 11.55 17.61
C ALA A 268 13.42 12.64 17.43
N LYS A 269 13.66 13.00 16.16
CA LYS A 269 13.89 14.40 15.75
C LYS A 269 12.89 14.77 14.66
N GLU A 270 11.61 14.76 15.03
CA GLU A 270 10.49 14.92 14.10
C GLU A 270 10.10 16.38 13.81
N THR A 271 10.82 17.38 14.34
CA THR A 271 10.32 18.77 14.31
C THR A 271 11.27 19.79 13.67
N GLN A 272 12.43 19.41 13.13
CA GLN A 272 13.39 20.40 12.59
C GLN A 272 13.77 20.25 11.11
N ILE A 273 13.43 19.16 10.45
CA ILE A 273 13.91 18.89 9.07
C ILE A 273 12.91 19.31 7.98
N VAL A 274 11.66 19.63 8.35
CA VAL A 274 10.58 20.01 7.41
C VAL A 274 10.95 21.23 6.54
N GLN A 275 11.89 22.09 6.98
CA GLN A 275 12.30 23.26 6.21
C GLN A 275 13.54 23.08 5.32
N GLU A 276 14.35 22.04 5.51
CA GLU A 276 15.67 21.97 4.87
C GLU A 276 15.67 21.20 3.54
N VAL A 277 14.74 20.25 3.35
CA VAL A 277 14.66 19.43 2.12
C VAL A 277 13.92 20.14 0.97
N ILE A 278 13.18 21.23 1.26
CA ILE A 278 12.54 22.07 0.23
C ILE A 278 13.59 22.84 -0.61
N ARG A 279 14.85 22.92 -0.15
CA ARG A 279 15.86 23.84 -0.71
C ARG A 279 16.90 23.26 -1.67
N THR A 280 16.92 21.96 -1.94
CA THR A 280 17.97 21.34 -2.78
C THR A 280 17.52 20.87 -4.17
N GLY A 281 16.36 21.34 -4.65
CA GLY A 281 16.00 21.26 -6.06
C GLY A 281 16.69 22.35 -6.88
N ASN A 282 17.15 22.02 -8.10
CA ASN A 282 17.58 22.97 -9.12
C ASN A 282 16.63 24.19 -9.20
N PRO A 283 17.12 25.41 -9.52
CA PRO A 283 16.29 26.61 -9.56
C PRO A 283 15.10 26.41 -10.51
N ILE A 284 13.92 26.35 -9.89
CA ILE A 284 12.63 26.05 -10.49
C ILE A 284 12.19 27.26 -11.35
N GLN A 285 11.89 27.04 -12.63
CA GLN A 285 10.97 27.91 -13.36
C GLN A 285 9.65 27.84 -12.58
N ILE A 286 9.26 28.93 -11.91
CA ILE A 286 8.13 28.96 -10.97
C ILE A 286 6.88 28.41 -11.67
N ALA A 287 6.54 27.18 -11.35
CA ALA A 287 5.31 26.56 -11.80
C ALA A 287 4.13 27.22 -11.07
N ASP A 288 2.96 27.25 -11.71
CA ASP A 288 1.78 27.89 -11.12
C ASP A 288 1.37 27.19 -9.80
N PRO A 289 1.28 27.91 -8.67
CA PRO A 289 0.89 27.34 -7.37
C PRO A 289 -0.46 26.61 -7.38
N LYS A 290 -1.37 26.99 -8.27
CA LYS A 290 -2.65 26.27 -8.44
C LYS A 290 -2.44 24.89 -9.07
N GLY A 291 -1.58 24.81 -10.09
CA GLY A 291 -1.23 23.54 -10.72
C GLY A 291 -0.52 22.59 -9.74
N GLU A 292 0.35 23.15 -8.89
CA GLU A 292 0.98 22.40 -7.80
C GLU A 292 -0.05 21.86 -6.79
N ALA A 293 -1.01 22.68 -6.38
CA ALA A 293 -2.05 22.26 -5.43
C ALA A 293 -2.90 21.08 -5.97
N ILE A 294 -3.28 21.13 -7.25
CA ILE A 294 -4.05 20.06 -7.89
C ILE A 294 -3.19 18.79 -8.03
N TYR A 295 -1.92 18.92 -8.41
CA TYR A 295 -0.98 17.80 -8.43
C TYR A 295 -0.85 17.15 -7.04
N ASN A 296 -0.70 17.97 -6.00
CA ASN A 296 -0.58 17.49 -4.63
C ASN A 296 -1.82 16.72 -4.18
N GLN A 297 -3.01 17.17 -4.58
CA GLN A 297 -4.25 16.49 -4.25
C GLN A 297 -4.40 15.14 -4.97
N TYR A 298 -4.19 15.10 -6.28
CA TYR A 298 -4.64 13.96 -7.11
C TYR A 298 -3.50 13.09 -7.66
N CYS A 299 -2.31 13.64 -7.82
CA CYS A 299 -1.21 12.99 -8.53
C CYS A 299 -0.09 12.53 -7.59
N LEU A 300 0.11 13.23 -6.48
CA LEU A 300 1.27 13.08 -5.60
C LEU A 300 1.43 11.67 -5.02
N ALA A 301 0.34 11.04 -4.60
CA ALA A 301 0.38 9.68 -4.03
C ALA A 301 0.93 8.64 -5.03
N CYS A 302 0.72 8.85 -6.33
CA CYS A 302 1.15 7.96 -7.40
C CYS A 302 2.50 8.36 -7.99
N HIS A 303 2.65 9.62 -8.40
CA HIS A 303 3.83 10.11 -9.11
C HIS A 303 4.95 10.61 -8.21
N GLN A 304 4.71 10.73 -6.91
CA GLN A 304 5.65 11.18 -5.88
C GLN A 304 6.05 12.66 -6.02
N ALA A 305 6.57 13.24 -4.95
CA ALA A 305 6.97 14.66 -4.93
C ALA A 305 8.14 14.96 -5.88
N ASP A 306 9.00 13.97 -6.13
CA ASP A 306 10.12 14.09 -7.06
C ASP A 306 9.78 13.67 -8.49
N GLY A 307 8.55 13.20 -8.74
CA GLY A 307 8.10 12.73 -10.04
C GLY A 307 8.62 11.35 -10.42
N SER A 308 9.28 10.62 -9.51
CA SER A 308 9.89 9.32 -9.85
C SER A 308 8.88 8.18 -10.03
N GLY A 309 7.61 8.37 -9.65
CA GLY A 309 6.61 7.31 -9.67
C GLY A 309 6.92 6.18 -8.69
N VAL A 310 6.40 4.99 -8.97
CA VAL A 310 6.68 3.77 -8.18
C VAL A 310 7.00 2.63 -9.16
N PRO A 311 8.17 1.98 -9.06
CA PRO A 311 8.62 0.96 -9.98
C PRO A 311 7.57 -0.11 -10.21
N ASN A 312 7.34 -0.44 -11.49
CA ASN A 312 6.36 -1.43 -11.97
C ASN A 312 4.88 -1.10 -11.68
N MET A 313 4.58 -0.05 -10.90
CA MET A 313 3.23 0.30 -10.50
C MET A 313 2.75 1.63 -11.10
N GLN A 314 3.58 2.68 -11.08
CA GLN A 314 3.25 4.01 -11.62
C GLN A 314 4.46 4.62 -12.35
N PRO A 315 4.26 5.24 -13.53
CA PRO A 315 5.36 5.77 -14.32
C PRO A 315 6.06 6.96 -13.68
N SER A 316 7.36 7.07 -13.98
CA SER A 316 8.14 8.28 -13.73
C SER A 316 7.72 9.40 -14.69
N LEU A 317 7.56 10.60 -14.14
CA LEU A 317 7.38 11.85 -14.88
C LEU A 317 8.72 12.51 -15.23
N ILE A 318 9.81 12.13 -14.55
CA ILE A 318 11.15 12.71 -14.76
C ILE A 318 11.62 12.41 -16.19
N GLY A 319 11.87 13.45 -16.97
CA GLY A 319 12.39 13.34 -18.33
C GLY A 319 11.44 12.66 -19.32
N SER A 320 10.16 12.54 -18.98
CA SER A 320 9.16 11.87 -19.83
C SER A 320 9.00 12.56 -21.18
N GLU A 321 9.21 11.81 -22.27
CA GLU A 321 8.98 12.29 -23.64
C GLU A 321 7.52 12.69 -23.88
N ARG A 322 6.58 12.02 -23.21
CA ARG A 322 5.16 12.36 -23.28
C ARG A 322 4.89 13.72 -22.64
N LEU A 323 5.57 14.05 -21.54
CA LEU A 323 5.47 15.37 -20.92
C LEU A 323 6.16 16.45 -21.76
N SER A 324 7.34 16.18 -22.32
CA SER A 324 8.08 17.17 -23.12
C SER A 324 7.60 17.32 -24.57
N SER A 325 6.72 16.44 -25.04
CA SER A 325 6.09 16.51 -26.37
C SER A 325 5.38 17.85 -26.61
N SER A 326 5.51 18.35 -27.84
CA SER A 326 4.72 19.49 -28.34
C SER A 326 3.31 19.08 -28.81
N ASP A 327 3.09 17.79 -29.06
CA ASP A 327 1.75 17.23 -29.30
C ASP A 327 1.13 16.85 -27.96
N ASP A 328 0.13 17.63 -27.55
CA ASP A 328 -0.56 17.51 -26.28
C ASP A 328 -1.65 16.43 -26.29
N THR A 329 -2.01 15.89 -27.48
CA THR A 329 -3.15 14.99 -27.67
C THR A 329 -3.10 13.79 -26.72
N PHE A 330 -1.92 13.17 -26.59
CA PHE A 330 -1.76 12.03 -25.69
C PHE A 330 -2.03 12.40 -24.22
N LEU A 331 -1.44 13.50 -23.74
CA LEU A 331 -1.58 13.92 -22.34
C LEU A 331 -3.01 14.36 -22.03
N ILE A 332 -3.63 15.13 -22.93
CA ILE A 332 -5.02 15.57 -22.78
C ILE A 332 -5.94 14.34 -22.73
N LYS A 333 -5.78 13.39 -23.66
CA LYS A 333 -6.54 12.14 -23.65
C LYS A 333 -6.31 11.35 -22.37
N LEU A 334 -5.07 11.22 -21.91
CA LEU A 334 -4.74 10.53 -20.66
C LEU A 334 -5.45 11.18 -19.45
N MET A 335 -5.47 12.52 -19.37
CA MET A 335 -6.17 13.23 -18.30
C MET A 335 -7.69 13.07 -18.39
N LEU A 336 -8.27 13.05 -19.59
CA LEU A 336 -9.73 12.96 -19.78
C LEU A 336 -10.26 11.52 -19.66
N GLU A 337 -9.52 10.52 -20.11
CA GLU A 337 -9.99 9.13 -20.21
C GLU A 337 -9.30 8.17 -19.23
N GLY A 338 -8.24 8.61 -18.53
CA GLY A 338 -7.40 7.71 -17.73
C GLY A 338 -6.52 6.82 -18.62
N SER A 339 -5.94 5.75 -18.06
CA SER A 339 -5.03 4.84 -18.77
C SER A 339 -5.66 3.52 -19.22
N GLU A 340 -6.98 3.37 -19.11
CA GLU A 340 -7.66 2.11 -19.41
C GLU A 340 -7.52 1.69 -20.88
N TRP A 341 -7.56 2.67 -21.79
CA TRP A 341 -7.46 2.47 -23.24
C TRP A 341 -6.06 2.09 -23.74
N ILE A 342 -5.04 2.10 -22.88
CA ILE A 342 -3.68 1.69 -23.23
C ILE A 342 -3.60 0.17 -23.17
N GLN A 343 -3.35 -0.50 -24.30
CA GLN A 343 -3.37 -1.97 -24.40
C GLN A 343 -2.08 -2.62 -23.88
N ASP A 344 -0.91 -2.11 -24.27
CA ASP A 344 0.41 -2.64 -23.86
C ASP A 344 0.96 -1.88 -22.65
N ARG A 345 0.32 -2.05 -21.50
CA ARG A 345 0.73 -1.34 -20.27
C ARG A 345 1.95 -1.98 -19.64
N GLU A 346 2.94 -1.15 -19.37
CA GLU A 346 4.14 -1.50 -18.60
C GLU A 346 3.88 -1.49 -17.08
N TYR A 347 2.88 -0.72 -16.63
CA TYR A 347 2.61 -0.46 -15.21
C TYR A 347 1.31 -1.13 -14.75
N SER A 348 1.32 -1.67 -13.54
CA SER A 348 0.21 -2.46 -13.00
C SER A 348 -0.99 -1.62 -12.53
N ASN A 349 -0.77 -0.39 -12.04
CA ASN A 349 -1.88 0.48 -11.62
C ASN A 349 -2.43 1.29 -12.78
N LEU A 350 -3.76 1.40 -12.80
CA LEU A 350 -4.48 2.31 -13.67
C LEU A 350 -4.34 3.75 -13.18
N MET A 351 -4.18 4.67 -14.12
CA MET A 351 -4.38 6.10 -13.89
C MET A 351 -5.85 6.39 -14.15
N ALA A 352 -6.55 6.88 -13.13
CA ALA A 352 -7.95 7.27 -13.24
C ALA A 352 -8.14 8.45 -14.20
N SER A 353 -9.37 8.61 -14.68
CA SER A 353 -9.78 9.83 -15.40
C SER A 353 -9.85 11.02 -14.43
N PHE A 354 -9.37 12.17 -14.89
CA PHE A 354 -9.46 13.46 -14.21
C PHE A 354 -10.41 14.41 -14.95
N SER A 355 -11.33 13.88 -15.76
CA SER A 355 -12.31 14.67 -16.52
C SER A 355 -13.25 15.51 -15.64
N PHE A 356 -13.31 15.24 -14.33
CA PHE A 356 -14.04 16.05 -13.35
C PHE A 356 -13.39 17.41 -13.08
N LEU A 357 -12.09 17.56 -13.34
CA LEU A 357 -11.41 18.86 -13.30
C LEU A 357 -11.85 19.73 -14.47
N THR A 358 -11.80 21.04 -14.31
CA THR A 358 -12.02 22.00 -15.41
C THR A 358 -10.87 21.98 -16.42
N ASP A 359 -11.09 22.50 -17.62
CA ASP A 359 -10.05 22.61 -18.65
C ASP A 359 -8.85 23.46 -18.19
N GLU A 360 -9.12 24.51 -17.39
CA GLU A 360 -8.08 25.34 -16.80
C GLU A 360 -7.28 24.54 -15.76
N GLU A 361 -7.93 23.78 -14.88
CA GLU A 361 -7.26 22.95 -13.88
C GLU A 361 -6.41 21.84 -14.50
N ILE A 362 -6.88 21.18 -15.55
CA ILE A 362 -6.10 20.18 -16.29
C ILE A 362 -4.88 20.85 -16.93
N ALA A 363 -5.05 22.00 -17.60
CA ALA A 363 -3.94 22.73 -18.21
C ALA A 363 -2.89 23.14 -17.16
N LEU A 364 -3.33 23.69 -16.03
CA LEU A 364 -2.45 24.10 -14.92
C LEU A 364 -1.65 22.91 -14.37
N THR A 365 -2.30 21.77 -14.18
CA THR A 365 -1.65 20.55 -13.64
C THR A 365 -0.63 19.98 -14.61
N LEU A 366 -0.97 19.88 -15.90
CA LEU A 366 -0.05 19.42 -16.94
C LEU A 366 1.15 20.36 -17.10
N ASN A 367 0.91 21.67 -17.06
CA ASN A 367 1.97 22.68 -17.15
C ASN A 367 2.88 22.67 -15.92
N PHE A 368 2.33 22.43 -14.72
CA PHE A 368 3.12 22.18 -13.52
C PHE A 368 4.03 20.96 -13.71
N ALA A 369 3.48 19.81 -14.12
CA ALA A 369 4.26 18.59 -14.32
C ALA A 369 5.35 18.75 -15.38
N ARG A 370 5.03 19.44 -16.48
CA ARG A 370 5.97 19.81 -17.56
C ARG A 370 7.15 20.63 -17.07
N ALA A 371 6.86 21.73 -16.37
CA ALA A 371 7.88 22.62 -15.84
C ALA A 371 8.73 21.92 -14.78
N ARG A 372 8.10 21.13 -13.91
CA ARG A 372 8.76 20.52 -12.76
C ARG A 372 9.62 19.31 -13.10
N PHE A 373 9.17 18.46 -14.02
CA PHE A 373 9.74 17.13 -14.24
C PHE A 373 10.33 16.90 -15.64
N ALA A 374 9.94 17.70 -16.64
CA ALA A 374 10.34 17.47 -18.04
C ALA A 374 11.11 18.63 -18.69
N ASN A 375 11.28 19.77 -17.99
CA ASN A 375 11.85 21.01 -18.54
C ASN A 375 11.23 21.41 -19.89
N ALA A 376 9.93 21.14 -20.07
CA ALA A 376 9.25 21.42 -21.32
C ALA A 376 9.05 22.94 -21.51
N SER A 377 9.12 23.41 -22.74
CA SER A 377 9.00 24.84 -23.09
C SER A 377 7.61 25.24 -23.59
N SER A 378 6.75 24.25 -23.91
CA SER A 378 5.39 24.45 -24.42
C SER A 378 4.33 24.20 -23.36
N ASN A 379 3.39 25.14 -23.24
CA ASN A 379 2.26 25.04 -22.33
C ASN A 379 1.03 24.48 -23.02
N VAL A 380 0.38 23.51 -22.37
CA VAL A 380 -0.97 23.04 -22.72
C VAL A 380 -1.96 24.16 -22.45
N GLN A 381 -2.86 24.43 -23.40
CA GLN A 381 -3.90 25.44 -23.26
C GLN A 381 -5.23 24.81 -22.88
N ALA A 382 -6.00 25.48 -22.02
CA ALA A 382 -7.37 25.08 -21.70
C ALA A 382 -8.25 24.92 -22.97
N SER A 383 -8.02 25.75 -23.99
CA SER A 383 -8.76 25.68 -25.26
C SER A 383 -8.52 24.39 -26.05
N ASP A 384 -7.37 23.74 -25.86
CA ASP A 384 -7.07 22.49 -26.57
C ASP A 384 -7.71 21.30 -25.86
N ILE A 385 -7.80 21.34 -24.53
CA ILE A 385 -8.56 20.38 -23.73
C ILE A 385 -10.05 20.48 -24.05
N ALA A 386 -10.59 21.70 -24.13
CA ALA A 386 -11.99 21.96 -24.48
C ALA A 386 -12.40 21.39 -25.85
N LYS A 387 -11.47 21.26 -26.81
CA LYS A 387 -11.74 20.65 -28.13
C LYS A 387 -11.76 19.12 -28.10
N MET A 388 -11.20 18.52 -27.06
CA MET A 388 -11.05 17.06 -26.90
C MET A 388 -12.06 16.46 -25.92
N ARG A 389 -12.85 17.28 -25.24
CA ARG A 389 -14.06 16.88 -24.52
C ARG A 389 -15.23 16.75 -25.49
#